data_AF-A0A2V6GSZ5-F1
#
_entry.id   AF-A0A2V6GSZ5-F1
#
_cell.length_a   1.000
_cell.length_b   1.000
_cell.length_c   1.000
_cell.angle_alpha   90.00
_cell.angle_beta   90.00
_cell.angle_gamma   90.00
#
_symmetry.space_group_name_H-M   'P 1'
#
loop_
_entity.id
_entity.type
_entity.pdbx_description
1 polymer ?
#
loop_
_entity_poly.entity_id
_entity_poly.type
_entity_poly.pdbx_seq_one_letter_code
_entity_poly.pdbx_strand_id
1 'polypeptide(L)'
;MNEEIEQDWLDRRLQEAALYIQDDGFTARVLQQLPTPRPAGQFLRPFILVGMSALASSLTYVLSDGGRFILVEMFRLTTIPTLWVVAFALASGMLVMAGGIFAAMSKTSHLQS
;
A
#
# COMPACT_ATOMS: atom_id res chain seq x y z
N MET A 1 5.24 13.42 12.37
CA MET A 1 4.67 14.21 13.48
C MET A 1 3.35 13.66 14.01
N ASN A 2 2.52 12.95 13.23
CA ASN A 2 1.26 12.39 13.75
C ASN A 2 1.44 11.04 14.49
N GLU A 3 2.43 10.23 14.11
CA GLU A 3 2.67 8.89 14.68
C GLU A 3 3.14 8.94 16.14
N GLU A 4 4.01 9.87 16.50
CA GLU A 4 4.47 10.03 17.90
C GLU A 4 3.32 10.48 18.82
N ILE A 5 2.43 11.34 18.32
CA ILE A 5 1.27 11.84 19.10
C ILE A 5 0.24 10.72 19.30
N GLU A 6 0.06 9.86 18.29
CA GLU A 6 -0.85 8.71 18.35
C GLU A 6 -0.33 7.62 19.30
N GLN A 7 0.99 7.37 19.30
CA GLN A 7 1.63 6.48 20.28
C GLN A 7 1.47 7.00 21.71
N ASP A 8 1.74 8.29 21.95
CA ASP A 8 1.63 8.90 23.29
C ASP A 8 0.19 8.87 23.84
N TRP A 9 -0.80 9.04 22.98
CA TRP A 9 -2.22 8.93 23.37
C TRP A 9 -2.64 7.49 23.65
N LEU A 10 -2.17 6.54 22.83
CA LEU A 10 -2.47 5.12 22.97
C LEU A 10 -1.85 4.55 24.24
N ASP A 11 -0.57 4.86 24.50
CA ASP A 11 0.13 4.41 25.70
C ASP A 11 -0.55 4.92 26.96
N ARG A 12 -0.97 6.19 26.96
CA ARG A 12 -1.73 6.78 28.08
C ARG A 12 -3.06 6.06 28.31
N ARG A 13 -3.80 5.75 27.24
CA ARG A 13 -5.07 5.02 27.34
C ARG A 13 -4.89 3.57 27.79
N LEU A 14 -3.86 2.89 27.32
CA LEU A 14 -3.55 1.52 27.73
C LEU A 14 -3.14 1.48 29.21
N GLN A 15 -2.38 2.46 29.67
CA GLN A 15 -1.96 2.55 31.07
C GLN A 15 -3.12 2.91 32.01
N GLU A 16 -4.09 3.71 31.55
CA GLU A 16 -5.32 4.00 32.27
C GLU A 16 -6.28 2.79 32.32
N ALA A 17 -6.33 1.98 31.25
CA ALA A 17 -7.22 0.82 31.15
C ALA A 17 -6.66 -0.43 31.84
N ALA A 18 -5.33 -0.55 31.94
CA ALA A 18 -4.68 -1.64 32.64
C ALA A 18 -4.65 -1.35 34.14
N LEU A 19 -5.62 -1.90 34.88
CA LEU A 19 -5.56 -1.95 36.34
C LEU A 19 -4.30 -2.75 36.73
N TYR A 20 -3.22 -2.06 37.07
CA TYR A 20 -1.97 -2.69 37.48
C TYR A 20 -2.22 -3.51 38.74
N ILE A 21 -2.26 -4.84 38.59
CA ILE A 21 -2.43 -5.77 39.70
C ILE A 21 -1.14 -5.72 40.51
N GLN A 22 -1.23 -5.35 41.80
CA GLN A 22 -0.10 -5.49 42.73
C GLN A 22 0.26 -6.97 42.82
N ASP A 23 1.36 -7.34 42.20
CA ASP A 23 1.78 -8.71 41.97
C ASP A 23 3.12 -9.02 42.63
N ASP A 24 3.58 -8.17 43.55
CA ASP A 24 4.87 -8.25 44.25
C ASP A 24 6.04 -8.50 43.29
N GLY A 25 5.98 -7.93 42.07
CA GLY A 25 7.00 -8.10 41.05
C GLY A 25 7.05 -9.51 40.44
N PHE A 26 5.95 -10.27 40.50
CA PHE A 26 5.79 -11.55 39.83
C PHE A 26 5.86 -11.38 38.30
N THR A 27 5.11 -10.45 37.72
CA THR A 27 5.13 -10.19 36.27
C THR A 27 6.51 -9.74 35.80
N ALA A 28 7.19 -8.89 36.59
CA ALA A 28 8.55 -8.46 36.27
C ALA A 28 9.53 -9.65 36.21
N ARG A 29 9.44 -10.58 37.16
CA ARG A 29 10.28 -11.80 37.19
C ARG A 29 9.95 -12.78 36.07
N VAL A 30 8.67 -12.93 35.73
CA VAL A 30 8.23 -13.77 34.60
C VAL A 30 8.70 -13.20 33.27
N LEU A 31 8.51 -11.89 33.05
CA LEU A 31 8.95 -11.21 31.83
C LEU A 31 10.48 -11.30 31.63
N GLN A 32 11.26 -11.26 32.71
CA GLN A 32 12.72 -11.45 32.65
C GLN A 32 13.15 -12.88 32.29
N GLN A 33 12.31 -13.87 32.57
CA GLN A 33 12.57 -15.28 32.22
C GLN A 33 12.06 -15.65 30.82
N LEU A 34 11.26 -14.79 30.19
CA LEU A 34 10.80 -15.04 28.84
C LEU A 34 11.96 -14.87 27.84
N PRO A 35 12.06 -15.76 26.84
CA PRO A 35 13.04 -15.59 25.76
C PRO A 35 12.77 -14.26 25.08
N THR A 36 13.83 -13.45 24.92
CA THR A 36 13.75 -12.15 24.26
C THR A 36 13.04 -12.33 22.92
N PRO A 37 11.93 -11.61 22.65
CA PRO A 37 11.29 -11.67 21.35
C PRO A 37 12.33 -11.26 20.33
N ARG A 38 12.83 -12.23 19.54
CA ARG A 38 13.72 -11.92 18.43
C ARG A 38 12.92 -11.02 17.50
N PRO A 39 13.37 -9.78 17.21
CA PRO A 39 12.83 -9.07 16.08
C PRO A 39 13.14 -9.97 14.89
N ALA A 40 12.13 -10.69 14.40
CA ALA A 40 12.28 -11.53 13.24
C ALA A 40 12.85 -10.62 12.15
N GLY A 41 13.92 -11.06 11.47
CA GLY A 41 14.52 -10.37 10.32
C GLY A 41 13.56 -10.34 9.12
N GLN A 42 12.34 -9.87 9.37
CA GLN A 42 11.14 -10.00 8.57
C GLN A 42 11.06 -8.92 7.50
N PHE A 43 12.01 -8.00 7.45
CA PHE A 43 12.07 -7.02 6.36
C PHE A 43 12.54 -7.66 5.05
N LEU A 44 13.44 -8.65 5.08
CA LEU A 44 13.93 -9.31 3.86
C LEU A 44 12.91 -10.28 3.24
N ARG A 45 12.11 -10.94 4.07
CA ARG A 45 11.11 -11.93 3.63
C ARG A 45 10.10 -11.37 2.61
N PRO A 46 9.45 -10.21 2.81
CA PRO A 46 8.52 -9.63 1.84
C PRO A 46 9.24 -9.21 0.56
N PHE A 47 10.46 -8.67 0.61
CA PHE A 47 11.22 -8.34 -0.61
C PHE A 47 11.55 -9.58 -1.44
N ILE A 48 11.96 -10.68 -0.79
CA ILE A 48 12.22 -11.94 -1.47
C ILE A 48 10.94 -12.50 -2.10
N LEU A 49 9.81 -12.40 -1.38
CA LEU A 49 8.52 -12.90 -1.86
C LEU A 49 8.04 -12.10 -3.08
N VAL A 50 8.08 -10.76 -3.00
CA VAL A 50 7.71 -9.87 -4.11
C VAL A 50 8.65 -10.07 -5.30
N GLY A 51 9.96 -10.14 -5.08
CA GLY A 51 10.94 -10.36 -6.14
C GLY A 51 10.75 -11.71 -6.84
N MET A 52 10.52 -12.77 -6.08
CA MET A 52 10.26 -14.10 -6.65
C MET A 52 8.94 -14.18 -7.40
N SER A 53 7.88 -13.54 -6.88
CA SER A 53 6.60 -13.45 -7.60
C SER A 53 6.74 -12.69 -8.92
N ALA A 54 7.44 -11.55 -8.93
CA ALA A 54 7.67 -10.78 -10.15
C ALA A 54 8.51 -11.56 -11.18
N LEU A 55 9.57 -12.24 -10.72
CA LEU A 55 10.40 -13.09 -11.58
C LEU A 55 9.61 -14.25 -12.16
N ALA A 56 8.82 -14.96 -11.35
CA ALA A 56 8.00 -16.07 -11.79
C ALA A 56 6.95 -15.61 -12.81
N SER A 57 6.24 -14.51 -12.55
CA SER A 57 5.28 -13.93 -13.48
C SER A 57 5.92 -13.51 -14.79
N SER A 58 7.09 -12.85 -14.75
CA SER A 58 7.82 -12.45 -15.96
C SER A 58 8.29 -13.67 -16.76
N LEU A 59 8.79 -14.72 -16.08
CA LEU A 59 9.27 -15.93 -16.74
C LEU A 59 8.12 -16.69 -17.38
N THR A 60 7.00 -16.86 -16.67
CA THR A 60 5.78 -17.47 -17.22
C THR A 60 5.25 -16.67 -18.41
N TYR A 61 5.28 -15.35 -18.35
CA TYR A 61 4.85 -14.48 -19.44
C TYR A 61 5.70 -14.69 -20.72
N VAL A 62 7.02 -14.83 -20.58
CA VAL A 62 7.93 -15.12 -21.70
C VAL A 62 7.74 -16.55 -22.22
N LEU A 63 7.63 -17.54 -21.34
CA LEU A 63 7.47 -18.95 -21.74
C LEU A 63 6.11 -19.25 -22.37
N SER A 64 5.07 -18.51 -22.00
CA SER A 64 3.71 -18.66 -22.54
C SER A 64 3.53 -18.06 -23.94
N ASP A 65 4.60 -17.63 -24.61
CA ASP A 65 4.56 -16.97 -25.91
C ASP A 65 3.76 -15.63 -25.89
N GLY A 66 3.52 -15.08 -24.70
CA GLY A 66 2.78 -13.82 -24.48
C GLY A 66 3.46 -12.60 -25.10
N GLY A 67 4.77 -12.69 -25.35
CA GLY A 67 5.55 -11.69 -26.09
C GLY A 67 5.19 -11.61 -27.58
N ARG A 68 4.75 -12.71 -28.22
CA ARG A 68 4.25 -12.65 -29.60
C ARG A 68 2.91 -11.92 -29.68
N PHE A 69 2.05 -12.05 -28.69
CA PHE A 69 0.84 -11.23 -28.58
C PHE A 69 1.20 -9.75 -28.46
N ILE A 70 2.08 -9.35 -27.53
CA ILE A 70 2.46 -7.94 -27.37
C ILE A 70 3.16 -7.40 -28.62
N LEU A 71 4.09 -8.14 -29.25
CA LEU A 71 4.78 -7.66 -30.45
C LEU A 71 3.84 -7.51 -31.66
N VAL A 72 2.89 -8.45 -31.84
CA VAL A 72 1.87 -8.36 -32.89
C VAL A 72 0.88 -7.21 -32.61
N GLU A 73 0.46 -7.03 -31.35
CA GLU A 73 -0.38 -5.91 -30.94
C GLU A 73 0.35 -4.57 -31.09
N MET A 74 1.64 -4.47 -30.72
CA MET A 74 2.46 -3.26 -30.85
C MET A 74 2.59 -2.85 -32.31
N PHE A 75 2.77 -3.81 -33.22
CA PHE A 75 2.76 -3.58 -34.66
C PHE A 75 1.39 -3.11 -35.16
N ARG A 76 0.30 -3.57 -34.52
CA ARG A 76 -1.08 -3.10 -34.76
C ARG A 76 -1.33 -1.70 -34.19
N LEU A 77 -0.71 -1.37 -33.05
CA LEU A 77 -0.75 -0.06 -32.40
C LEU A 77 -0.01 1.01 -33.21
N THR A 78 1.08 0.66 -33.90
CA THR A 78 1.70 1.58 -34.89
C THR A 78 0.81 1.87 -36.09
N THR A 79 -0.23 1.05 -36.32
CA THR A 79 -1.25 1.27 -37.35
C THR A 79 -2.51 1.95 -36.81
N ILE A 80 -2.61 2.17 -35.49
CA ILE A 80 -3.72 2.91 -34.89
C ILE A 80 -3.54 4.40 -35.25
N PRO A 81 -4.56 5.06 -35.81
CA PRO A 81 -4.46 6.48 -36.14
C PRO A 81 -4.15 7.28 -34.88
N THR A 82 -3.03 8.01 -34.87
CA THR A 82 -2.54 8.81 -33.73
C THR A 82 -3.60 9.74 -33.16
N LEU A 83 -4.54 10.20 -34.00
CA LEU A 83 -5.68 11.02 -33.61
C LEU A 83 -6.60 10.35 -32.56
N TRP A 84 -6.81 9.03 -32.65
CA TRP A 84 -7.63 8.32 -31.66
C TRP A 84 -6.93 8.21 -30.31
N VAL A 85 -5.61 7.97 -30.32
CA VAL A 85 -4.82 7.93 -29.08
C VAL A 85 -4.83 9.30 -28.40
N VAL A 86 -4.68 10.38 -29.17
CA VAL A 86 -4.77 11.76 -28.66
C VAL A 86 -6.16 12.05 -28.12
N ALA A 87 -7.23 11.66 -28.83
CA ALA A 87 -8.60 11.86 -28.38
C ALA A 87 -8.90 11.13 -27.06
N PHE A 88 -8.45 9.88 -26.91
CA PHE A 88 -8.60 9.12 -25.67
C PHE A 88 -7.79 9.71 -24.51
N ALA A 89 -6.55 10.14 -24.77
CA ALA A 89 -5.73 10.81 -23.77
C ALA A 89 -6.39 12.12 -23.28
N LEU A 90 -6.93 12.90 -24.20
CA LEU A 90 -7.63 14.15 -23.89
C LEU A 90 -8.91 13.87 -23.08
N ALA A 91 -9.72 12.90 -23.50
CA ALA A 91 -10.94 12.51 -22.82
C ALA A 91 -10.67 11.99 -21.40
N SER A 92 -9.63 11.16 -21.23
CA SER A 92 -9.21 10.67 -19.91
C SER A 92 -8.75 11.83 -19.02
N GLY A 93 -7.94 12.76 -19.54
CA GLY A 93 -7.51 13.96 -18.81
C GLY A 93 -8.69 14.83 -18.37
N MET A 94 -9.68 15.02 -19.24
CA MET A 94 -10.91 15.77 -18.90
C MET A 94 -11.73 15.08 -17.81
N LEU A 95 -11.83 13.75 -17.84
CA LEU A 95 -12.54 12.98 -16.82
C LEU A 95 -11.89 13.12 -15.44
N VAL A 96 -10.55 13.04 -15.39
CA VAL A 96 -9.78 13.25 -14.15
C VAL A 96 -9.96 14.67 -13.62
N MET A 97 -9.91 15.68 -14.50
CA MET A 97 -10.16 17.06 -14.10
C MET A 97 -11.57 17.26 -13.54
N ALA A 98 -12.59 16.73 -14.23
CA ALA A 98 -13.97 16.84 -13.78
C ALA A 98 -14.19 16.16 -12.42
N GLY A 99 -13.61 14.98 -12.22
CA GLY A 99 -13.62 14.28 -10.93
C GLY A 99 -12.90 15.08 -9.83
N GLY A 100 -11.75 15.67 -10.13
CA GLY A 100 -11.01 16.52 -9.20
C GLY A 100 -11.78 17.78 -8.78
N ILE A 101 -12.45 18.43 -9.73
CA ILE A 101 -13.32 19.59 -9.47
C ILE A 101 -14.52 19.19 -8.60
N PHE A 102 -15.16 18.06 -8.90
CA PHE A 102 -16.29 17.55 -8.12
C PHE A 102 -15.87 17.19 -6.68
N ALA A 103 -14.71 16.55 -6.51
CA ALA A 103 -14.14 16.24 -5.21
C ALA A 103 -13.75 17.50 -4.41
N ALA A 104 -13.25 18.54 -5.09
CA ALA A 104 -12.96 19.81 -4.44
C ALA A 104 -14.23 20.51 -3.95
N MET A 105 -15.29 20.53 -4.78
CA MET A 105 -16.58 21.12 -4.42
C MET A 105 -17.28 20.36 -3.28
N SER A 106 -17.23 19.02 -3.28
CA SER A 106 -17.83 18.21 -2.20
C SER A 106 -17.11 18.41 -0.86
N LYS A 107 -15.80 18.64 -0.89
CA LYS A 107 -15.02 18.98 0.31
C LYS A 107 -15.39 20.36 0.86
N THR A 108 -15.65 21.35 0.00
CA THR A 108 -16.09 22.69 0.46
C THR A 108 -17.50 22.68 1.04
N SER A 109 -18.41 21.85 0.52
CA SER A 109 -19.76 21.71 1.11
C SER A 109 -19.76 21.07 2.50
N HIS A 110 -18.79 20.19 2.79
CA HIS A 110 -18.66 19.54 4.09
C HIS A 110 -18.03 20.46 5.17
N LEU A 111 -17.41 21.57 4.77
CA LEU A 111 -16.82 22.56 5.70
C LEU A 111 -17.79 23.72 6.03
N GLN A 112 -18.94 23.78 5.37
CA GLN A 112 -19.96 24.82 5.55
C GLN A 112 -21.25 24.34 6.25
N SER A 113 -21.34 23.04 6.56
CA SER A 113 -22.41 22.46 7.40
C SER A 113 -21.87 22.16 8.80
#